data_AF-A0A7W5GVW5-F1
#
_entry.id   AF-A0A7W5GVW5-F1
#
_cell.length_a   1.000
_cell.length_b   1.000
_cell.length_c   1.000
_cell.angle_alpha   90.00
_cell.angle_beta   90.00
_cell.angle_gamma   90.00
#
_symmetry.space_group_name_H-M   'P 1'
#
loop_
_entity.id
_entity.type
_entity.pdbx_description
1 polymer ?
#
loop_
_entity_poly.entity_id
_entity_poly.type
_entity_poly.pdbx_seq_one_letter_code
_entity_poly.pdbx_strand_id
1 'polypeptide(L)' 'MLDLIAQPERPAQAGKLRLNADQWRTLERLATTPKEIESRSVNLSSGRLTSNGLVALDHRGFAYLTILGLQRLNQGR' A
#
# COMPACT_ATOMS: atom_id res chain seq x y z
N MET A 1 -12.64 -9.72 -32.03
CA MET A 1 -13.45 -10.17 -30.88
C MET A 1 -12.48 -10.32 -29.70
N LEU A 2 -12.42 -9.28 -28.87
CA LEU A 2 -11.77 -9.13 -27.55
C LEU A 2 -10.35 -9.72 -27.35
N ASP A 3 -9.36 -8.83 -27.47
CA ASP A 3 -8.00 -8.96 -26.93
C ASP A 3 -8.02 -9.29 -25.43
N LEU A 4 -7.71 -10.54 -25.10
CA LEU A 4 -7.45 -10.99 -23.74
C LEU A 4 -5.98 -10.69 -23.38
N ILE A 5 -5.65 -9.41 -23.21
CA ILE A 5 -4.34 -9.02 -22.70
C ILE A 5 -4.37 -9.24 -21.19
N ALA A 6 -3.84 -10.39 -20.77
CA ALA A 6 -3.39 -10.58 -19.40
C ALA A 6 -2.51 -9.38 -19.05
N GLN A 7 -2.99 -8.53 -18.14
CA GLN A 7 -2.22 -7.41 -17.64
C GLN A 7 -0.94 -8.00 -17.04
N PRO A 8 0.26 -7.70 -17.56
CA PRO A 8 1.46 -8.01 -16.81
C PRO A 8 1.39 -7.12 -15.58
N GLU A 9 1.22 -7.73 -14.41
CA GLU A 9 1.55 -7.15 -13.12
C GLU A 9 3.00 -6.66 -13.23
N ARG A 10 3.17 -5.44 -13.75
CA ARG A 10 4.48 -4.79 -13.85
C ARG A 10 4.98 -4.78 -12.41
N PRO A 11 6.12 -5.39 -12.07
CA PRO A 11 6.74 -5.10 -10.80
C PRO A 11 7.04 -3.61 -10.87
N ALA A 12 6.24 -2.80 -10.18
CA ALA A 12 6.46 -1.39 -10.04
C ALA A 12 7.94 -1.26 -9.69
N GLN A 13 8.71 -0.69 -10.63
CA GLN A 13 10.15 -0.58 -10.52
C GLN A 13 10.43 -0.08 -9.11
N ALA A 14 11.16 -0.88 -8.34
CA ALA A 14 11.62 -0.54 -7.01
C ALA A 14 12.69 0.58 -7.10
N GLY A 15 12.38 1.66 -7.81
CA GLY A 15 13.13 2.90 -7.77
C GLY A 15 12.95 3.44 -6.37
N LYS A 16 13.88 3.06 -5.47
CA LYS A 16 14.03 3.52 -4.08
C LYS A 16 12.83 4.34 -3.61
N LEU A 17 11.74 3.66 -3.29
CA LEU A 17 10.53 4.31 -2.80
C LEU A 17 10.86 4.94 -1.44
N ARG A 18 11.25 6.21 -1.48
CA ARG A 18 11.44 7.04 -0.29
C ARG A 18 10.06 7.44 0.19
N LEU A 19 9.72 6.88 1.34
CA LEU A 19 8.50 7.20 2.06
C LEU A 19 8.80 8.41 2.95
N ASN A 20 7.91 9.39 2.91
CA ASN A 20 7.97 10.49 3.87
C ASN A 20 7.56 9.99 5.26
N ALA A 21 7.72 10.84 6.29
CA ALA A 21 7.44 10.46 7.67
C ALA A 21 5.98 10.03 7.87
N ASP A 22 5.03 10.74 7.25
CA ASP A 22 3.60 10.43 7.31
C ASP A 22 3.23 9.10 6.64
N GLN A 23 3.84 8.81 5.49
CA GLN A 23 3.66 7.55 4.77
C GLN A 23 4.24 6.37 5.55
N TRP A 24 5.42 6.55 6.15
CA TRP A 24 6.01 5.54 7.02
C TRP A 24 5.14 5.28 8.26
N ARG A 25 4.67 6.34 8.92
CA ARG A 25 3.75 6.23 10.07
C ARG A 25 2.45 5.54 9.71
N THR A 26 1.93 5.77 8.51
CA THR A 26 0.73 5.09 8.02
C THR A 26 0.97 3.59 7.87
N LEU A 27 2.11 3.17 7.33
CA LEU A 27 2.48 1.75 7.24
C LEU A 27 2.64 1.12 8.63
N GLU A 28 3.31 1.80 9.56
CA GLU A 28 3.48 1.32 10.94
C GLU A 28 2.13 1.11 11.63
N ARG A 29 1.19 2.05 11.50
CA ARG A 29 -0.16 1.92 12.09
C ARG A 29 -0.95 0.76 11.47
N LEU A 30 -0.85 0.56 10.16
CA LEU A 30 -1.52 -0.55 9.48
C LEU A 30 -0.95 -1.91 9.92
N ALA A 31 0.35 -1.97 10.25
CA ALA A 31 0.99 -3.17 10.78
C ALA A 31 0.53 -3.48 12.21
N THR A 32 0.39 -2.46 13.07
CA THR A 32 -0.01 -2.66 14.47
C THR A 32 -1.51 -2.90 14.63
N THR A 33 -2.33 -2.31 13.76
CA THR A 33 -3.80 -2.33 13.93
C THR A 33 -4.52 -2.57 12.60
N PRO A 34 -4.51 -3.81 12.08
CA PRO A 34 -5.05 -4.13 10.75
C PRO A 34 -6.57 -4.00 10.62
N LYS A 35 -7.32 -3.86 11.73
CA LYS A 35 -8.80 -3.87 11.75
C LYS A 35 -9.46 -2.50 11.97
N GLU A 36 -8.72 -1.49 12.42
CA GLU A 36 -9.33 -0.23 12.90
C GLU A 36 -9.04 0.99 12.02
N ILE A 37 -8.35 0.81 10.90
CA ILE A 37 -8.08 1.95 10.03
C ILE A 37 -9.31 2.19 9.15
N GLU A 38 -10.34 2.78 9.75
CA GLU A 38 -11.48 3.36 9.04
C GLU A 38 -10.95 4.32 7.98
N SER A 39 -11.17 3.93 6.73
CA SER A 39 -10.71 4.58 5.50
C SER A 39 -11.16 6.03 5.36
N ARG A 40 -12.09 6.47 6.21
CA ARG A 40 -12.64 7.82 6.19
C ARG A 40 -11.65 8.88 6.65
N SER A 41 -10.61 8.51 7.41
CA SER A 41 -9.64 9.46 7.98
C SER A 41 -8.18 9.21 7.61
N VAL A 42 -7.85 8.10 6.93
CA VAL A 42 -6.54 8.01 6.25
C VAL A 42 -6.65 8.87 5.00
N ASN A 43 -6.37 10.15 5.19
CA ASN A 43 -6.13 11.09 4.12
C ASN A 43 -5.18 10.39 3.12
N LEU A 44 -5.71 9.95 1.98
CA LEU A 44 -5.03 9.08 1.02
C LEU A 44 -3.94 9.85 0.25
N SER A 45 -3.12 10.63 0.95
CA SER A 45 -1.70 10.80 0.59
C SER A 45 -0.99 9.44 0.39
N SER A 46 -1.65 8.35 0.78
CA SER A 46 -1.51 6.95 0.38
C SER A 46 -1.66 6.63 -1.11
N GLY A 47 -1.97 7.57 -2.02
CA GLY A 47 -1.96 7.28 -3.46
C GLY A 47 -0.64 6.64 -3.91
N ARG A 48 0.50 7.05 -3.33
CA ARG A 48 1.80 6.39 -3.56
C ARG A 48 1.92 5.04 -2.85
N LEU A 49 1.35 4.86 -1.66
CA LEU A 49 1.39 3.58 -0.95
C LEU A 49 0.59 2.51 -1.68
N THR A 50 -0.60 2.86 -2.19
CA THR A 50 -1.43 1.98 -2.99
C THR A 50 -0.85 1.77 -4.39
N SER A 51 -0.35 2.82 -5.05
CA SER A 51 0.30 2.68 -6.37
C SER A 51 1.60 1.88 -6.35
N ASN A 52 2.29 1.80 -5.20
CA ASN A 52 3.47 0.95 -5.03
C ASN A 52 3.11 -0.40 -4.40
N GLY A 53 1.82 -0.71 -4.27
CA GLY A 53 1.34 -1.99 -3.74
C GLY A 53 1.71 -2.27 -2.29
N LEU A 54 2.09 -1.25 -1.50
CA LEU A 54 2.40 -1.41 -0.07
C LEU A 54 1.13 -1.51 0.80
N VAL A 55 0.06 -0.87 0.35
CA VAL A 55 -1.26 -0.85 1.01
C VAL A 55 -2.31 -1.16 -0.05
N ALA A 56 -3.32 -1.93 0.32
CA ALA A 56 -4.47 -2.23 -0.54
C ALA A 56 -5.77 -1.91 0.19
N LEU A 57 -6.88 -1.83 -0.56
CA LEU A 57 -8.22 -1.63 0.00
C LEU A 57 -9.00 -2.95 -0.13
N ASP A 58 -9.76 -3.32 0.91
CA ASP A 58 -10.70 -4.44 0.84
C ASP A 58 -11.99 -4.05 0.10
N HIS A 59 -12.91 -4.99 -0.07
CA HIS A 59 -14.19 -4.75 -0.77
C HIS A 59 -15.14 -3.79 -0.04
N ARG A 60 -14.87 -3.47 1.22
CA ARG A 60 -15.60 -2.46 2.02
C ARG A 60 -14.88 -1.10 2.00
N GLY A 61 -13.72 -1.03 1.35
CA GLY A 61 -12.87 0.14 1.24
C GLY A 61 -11.85 0.28 2.37
N PHE A 62 -11.69 -0.69 3.29
CA PHE A 62 -10.72 -0.64 4.39
C PHE A 62 -9.29 -0.83 3.91
N ALA A 63 -8.40 0.07 4.35
CA ALA A 63 -6.98 -0.03 4.03
C ALA A 63 -6.33 -1.12 4.88
N TYR A 64 -5.59 -2.01 4.22
CA TYR A 64 -4.79 -3.05 4.85
C TYR A 64 -3.37 -3.09 4.28
N LEU A 65 -2.43 -3.54 5.11
CA LEU A 65 -1.04 -3.69 4.73
C LEU A 65 -0.85 -4.93 3.85
N THR A 66 -0.18 -4.80 2.72
CA THR A 66 0.17 -5.96 1.87
C THR A 66 1.45 -6.63 2.34
N ILE A 67 1.79 -7.77 1.75
CA ILE A 67 3.09 -8.44 1.97
C ILE A 67 4.25 -7.50 1.59
N LEU A 68 4.12 -6.71 0.52
CA LEU A 68 5.14 -5.74 0.12
C LEU A 68 5.29 -4.62 1.15
N GLY A 69 4.18 -4.15 1.73
CA GLY A 69 4.20 -3.18 2.83
C GLY A 69 4.93 -3.70 4.07
N LEU A 70 4.66 -4.95 4.44
CA LEU A 70 5.36 -5.64 5.54
C LEU A 70 6.86 -5.79 5.27
N GLN A 71 7.23 -6.21 4.06
CA GLN A 71 8.64 -6.31 3.67
C GLN A 71 9.32 -4.95 3.73
N ARG A 72 8.65 -3.88 3.28
CA ARG A 72 9.19 -2.52 3.33
C ARG A 72 9.41 -2.05 4.76
N LEU A 73 8.53 -2.40 5.70
CA LEU A 73 8.72 -2.11 7.13
C LEU A 73 9.94 -2.82 7.70
N ASN A 74 10.13 -4.09 7.38
CA ASN A 74 11.29 -4.87 7.83
C ASN A 74 12.62 -4.37 7.25
N GLN A 75 12.60 -3.64 6.15
CA GLN A 75 13.79 -3.01 5.56
C GLN A 75 14.17 -1.67 6.21
N GLY A 76 13.37 -1.16 7.15
CA GLY A 76 13.57 0.16 7.74
C GLY A 76 13.25 1.30 6.77
N ARG A 77 13.30 2.55 7.26
CA ARG A 77 12.87 3.72 6.50
C ARG A 77 13.80 4.06 5.33
#